data_AF-A0A251WBF6-F1
#
_entry.id   AF-A0A251WBF6-F1
#
_cell.length_a   1.000
_cell.length_b   1.000
_cell.length_c   1.000
_cell.angle_alpha   90.00
_cell.angle_beta   90.00
_cell.angle_gamma   90.00
#
_symmetry.space_group_name_H-M   'P 1'
#
loop_
_entity.id
_entity.type
_entity.pdbx_description
1 polymer ?
#
loop_
_entity_poly.entity_id
_entity_poly.type
_entity_poly.pdbx_seq_one_letter_code
_entity_poly.pdbx_strand_id
1 'polypeptide(L)'
;MIAWSIEAALQSGCFDKIVVSTDDDEIAAISVAEGAEVPFRRPSNLSDDYTATSPVVAHAIQWCSDAGSTPEQVCCLYATAPFVNPVDIVQGLRQLEASDADFAFSVTSYPFPIQRAVRVNEAGRVSMFQPEHFLTRSQDLEEAYHDAGQFYWGTAAAWLDNRPIFSTKSAAVILPRHRVQ
;
A
#
# COMPACT_ATOMS: atom_id res chain seq x y z
N MET A 1 14.49 -8.93 -2.72
CA MET A 1 13.31 -8.52 -1.92
C MET A 1 12.01 -8.71 -2.70
N ILE A 2 11.97 -8.28 -3.97
CA ILE A 2 10.78 -8.43 -4.82
C ILE A 2 10.21 -9.86 -4.91
N ALA A 3 11.07 -10.89 -4.89
CA ALA A 3 10.66 -12.30 -4.90
C ALA A 3 9.67 -12.65 -3.77
N TRP A 4 9.87 -12.11 -2.56
CA TRP A 4 8.96 -12.35 -1.43
C TRP A 4 7.56 -11.80 -1.70
N SER A 5 7.46 -10.62 -2.30
CA SER A 5 6.18 -10.01 -2.67
C SER A 5 5.49 -10.77 -3.81
N ILE A 6 6.26 -11.27 -4.79
CA ILE A 6 5.75 -12.10 -5.89
C ILE A 6 5.22 -13.44 -5.35
N GLU A 7 6.00 -14.11 -4.51
CA GLU A 7 5.62 -15.35 -3.87
C GLU A 7 4.34 -15.18 -3.03
N ALA A 8 4.27 -14.12 -2.24
CA ALA A 8 3.07 -13.84 -1.45
C ALA A 8 1.83 -13.57 -2.32
N ALA A 9 2.00 -12.86 -3.44
CA ALA A 9 0.93 -12.64 -4.41
C ALA A 9 0.46 -13.97 -5.02
N LEU A 10 1.38 -14.82 -5.48
CA LEU A 10 1.06 -16.14 -6.03
C LEU A 10 0.33 -17.04 -5.01
N GLN A 11 0.86 -17.12 -3.78
CA GLN A 11 0.28 -17.94 -2.72
C GLN A 11 -1.08 -17.45 -2.24
N SER A 12 -1.41 -16.16 -2.45
CA SER A 12 -2.73 -15.62 -2.09
C SER A 12 -3.85 -16.20 -2.96
N GLY A 13 -3.55 -16.59 -4.20
CA GLY A 13 -4.54 -17.07 -5.16
C GLY A 13 -5.55 -15.99 -5.60
N CYS A 14 -5.27 -14.71 -5.33
CA CYS A 14 -6.17 -13.59 -5.62
C CYS A 14 -6.01 -13.00 -7.03
N PHE A 15 -4.98 -13.38 -7.78
CA PHE A 15 -4.57 -12.66 -8.99
C PHE A 15 -4.66 -13.54 -10.24
N ASP A 16 -5.37 -13.04 -11.25
CA ASP A 16 -5.33 -13.61 -12.61
C ASP A 16 -3.98 -13.31 -13.28
N LYS A 17 -3.39 -12.16 -12.97
CA LYS A 17 -2.10 -11.69 -13.49
C LYS A 17 -1.31 -10.98 -12.40
N ILE A 18 0.00 -11.24 -12.36
CA ILE A 18 0.95 -10.55 -11.50
C ILE A 18 1.93 -9.82 -12.40
N VAL A 19 1.90 -8.49 -12.38
CA VAL A 19 2.73 -7.65 -13.25
C VAL A 19 3.75 -6.90 -12.41
N VAL A 20 5.01 -6.98 -12.78
CA VAL A 20 6.08 -6.14 -12.23
C VAL A 20 6.37 -4.99 -13.18
N SER A 21 6.15 -3.77 -12.69
CA SER A 21 6.51 -2.53 -13.36
C SER A 21 7.94 -2.14 -12.96
N THR A 22 8.88 -2.24 -13.89
CA THR A 22 10.29 -1.92 -13.65
C THR A 22 10.98 -1.38 -14.90
N ASP A 23 11.99 -0.55 -14.69
CA ASP A 23 12.94 -0.04 -15.67
C ASP A 23 14.31 -0.75 -15.59
N ASP A 24 14.50 -1.64 -14.61
CA ASP A 24 15.75 -2.37 -14.36
C ASP A 24 15.69 -3.80 -14.94
N ASP A 25 16.72 -4.18 -15.70
CA ASP A 25 16.78 -5.48 -16.37
C ASP A 25 17.03 -6.66 -15.40
N GLU A 26 17.74 -6.45 -14.30
CA GLU A 26 17.97 -7.47 -13.28
C GLU A 26 16.67 -7.75 -12.51
N ILE A 27 15.93 -6.70 -12.12
CA ILE A 27 14.61 -6.84 -11.51
C ILE A 27 13.65 -7.54 -12.46
N ALA A 28 13.66 -7.19 -13.75
CA ALA A 28 12.83 -7.84 -14.75
C ALA A 28 13.14 -9.35 -14.86
N ALA A 29 14.41 -9.72 -14.95
CA ALA A 29 14.84 -11.11 -15.07
C ALA A 29 14.44 -11.95 -13.84
N ILE A 30 14.66 -11.42 -12.63
CA ILE A 30 14.26 -12.08 -11.39
C ILE A 30 12.74 -12.24 -11.34
N SER A 31 11.98 -11.20 -11.68
CA SER A 31 10.52 -11.24 -11.61
C SER A 31 9.91 -12.32 -12.51
N VAL A 32 10.45 -12.47 -13.72
CA VAL A 32 10.03 -13.53 -14.65
C VAL A 32 10.40 -14.92 -14.10
N ALA A 33 11.58 -15.07 -13.50
CA ALA A 33 12.01 -16.33 -12.91
C ALA A 33 11.12 -16.75 -11.72
N GLU A 34 10.59 -15.78 -10.97
CA GLU A 34 9.67 -15.98 -9.84
C GLU A 34 8.20 -16.13 -10.28
N GLY A 35 7.90 -16.08 -11.59
CA GLY A 35 6.56 -16.35 -12.14
C GLY A 35 5.66 -15.12 -12.34
N ALA A 36 6.21 -13.90 -12.22
CA ALA A 36 5.50 -12.67 -12.59
C ALA A 36 5.73 -12.29 -14.06
N GLU A 37 4.82 -11.50 -14.62
CA GLU A 37 4.95 -10.91 -15.94
C GLU A 37 5.69 -9.56 -15.87
N VAL A 38 6.52 -9.26 -16.87
CA VAL A 38 7.16 -7.95 -17.06
C VAL A 38 6.84 -7.43 -18.47
N PRO A 39 5.58 -7.06 -18.73
CA PRO A 39 5.07 -6.83 -20.08
C PRO A 39 5.59 -5.54 -20.74
N PHE A 40 6.11 -4.61 -19.94
CA PHE A 40 6.60 -3.32 -20.40
C PHE A 40 7.84 -2.90 -19.59
N ARG A 41 8.56 -1.93 -20.14
CA ARG A 41 9.55 -1.16 -19.37
C ARG A 41 8.88 0.10 -18.85
N ARG A 42 9.04 0.38 -17.55
CA ARG A 42 8.44 1.56 -16.93
C ARG A 42 9.05 2.83 -17.55
N PRO A 43 8.25 3.80 -18.01
CA PRO A 43 8.76 5.07 -18.49
C PRO A 43 9.58 5.80 -17.42
N SER A 44 10.64 6.52 -17.83
CA SER A 44 11.54 7.22 -16.90
C SER A 44 10.83 8.32 -16.10
N ASN A 45 9.82 8.96 -16.67
CA ASN A 45 8.99 9.96 -16.00
C ASN A 45 8.06 9.41 -14.91
N LEU A 46 8.01 8.08 -14.74
CA LEU A 46 7.30 7.38 -13.66
C LEU A 46 8.26 6.65 -12.70
N SER A 47 9.56 6.90 -12.85
CA SER A 47 10.63 6.20 -12.10
C SER A 47 11.48 7.18 -11.28
N ASP A 48 11.03 8.41 -11.07
CA ASP A 48 11.72 9.40 -10.24
C ASP A 48 11.29 9.34 -8.77
N ASP A 49 12.07 9.97 -7.88
CA ASP A 49 11.83 9.97 -6.43
C ASP A 49 10.56 10.73 -5.99
N TYR A 50 9.89 11.41 -6.92
CA TYR A 50 8.72 12.25 -6.66
C TYR A 50 7.41 11.63 -7.16
N THR A 51 7.49 10.57 -7.97
CA THR A 51 6.32 9.91 -8.55
C THR A 51 5.54 9.18 -7.46
N ALA A 52 4.30 9.58 -7.26
CA ALA A 52 3.38 8.86 -6.37
C ALA A 52 3.02 7.48 -6.95
N THR A 53 2.61 6.57 -6.07
CA THR A 53 2.24 5.20 -6.44
C THR A 53 1.09 5.13 -7.45
N SER A 54 0.10 6.02 -7.34
CA SER A 54 -1.10 5.99 -8.19
C SER A 54 -0.78 6.10 -9.70
N PRO A 55 0.03 7.08 -10.17
CA PRO A 55 0.50 7.12 -11.57
C PRO A 55 1.14 5.83 -12.10
N VAL A 56 1.95 5.16 -11.27
CA VAL A 56 2.64 3.91 -11.67
C VAL A 56 1.63 2.77 -11.85
N VAL A 57 0.67 2.67 -10.93
CA VAL A 57 -0.39 1.66 -11.00
C VAL A 57 -1.32 1.94 -12.18
N ALA A 58 -1.72 3.20 -12.38
CA ALA A 58 -2.55 3.62 -13.52
C ALA A 58 -1.90 3.28 -14.87
N HIS A 59 -0.57 3.47 -15.00
CA HIS A 59 0.16 3.05 -16.20
C HIS A 59 0.05 1.55 -16.45
N ALA A 60 0.21 0.71 -15.42
CA ALA A 60 0.08 -0.74 -15.55
C ALA A 60 -1.35 -1.15 -15.95
N ILE A 61 -2.37 -0.50 -15.37
CA ILE A 61 -3.78 -0.72 -15.71
C ILE A 61 -4.05 -0.38 -17.17
N GLN A 62 -3.57 0.77 -17.63
CA GLN A 62 -3.77 1.22 -19.00
C GLN A 62 -3.10 0.26 -19.98
N TRP A 63 -1.87 -0.19 -19.68
CA TRP A 63 -1.17 -1.17 -20.51
C TRP A 63 -1.97 -2.47 -20.64
N CYS A 64 -2.46 -3.01 -19.52
CA CYS A 64 -3.29 -4.23 -19.54
C CYS A 64 -4.59 -4.02 -20.33
N SER A 65 -5.21 -2.84 -20.21
CA SER A 65 -6.44 -2.48 -20.94
C SER A 65 -6.20 -2.39 -22.45
N ASP A 66 -5.10 -1.76 -22.86
CA ASP A 66 -4.72 -1.64 -24.28
C ASP A 66 -4.40 -3.01 -24.90
N ALA A 67 -3.90 -3.95 -24.09
CA ALA A 67 -3.68 -5.35 -24.46
C ALA A 67 -4.98 -6.19 -24.46
N GLY A 68 -6.15 -5.58 -24.23
CA GLY A 68 -7.46 -6.24 -24.25
C GLY A 68 -7.85 -6.94 -22.94
N SER A 69 -7.19 -6.61 -21.83
CA SER A 69 -7.35 -7.25 -20.52
C SER A 69 -7.49 -6.19 -19.43
N THR A 70 -8.62 -5.50 -19.38
CA THR A 70 -8.89 -4.47 -18.36
C THR A 70 -9.16 -5.12 -17.00
N PRO A 71 -8.32 -4.88 -15.97
CA PRO A 71 -8.60 -5.37 -14.63
C PRO A 71 -9.72 -4.55 -13.97
N GLU A 72 -10.54 -5.19 -13.13
CA GLU A 72 -11.55 -4.50 -12.32
C GLU A 72 -11.00 -4.08 -10.96
N GLN A 73 -10.20 -4.96 -10.36
CA GLN A 73 -9.56 -4.78 -9.06
C GLN A 73 -8.05 -4.94 -9.23
N VAL A 74 -7.30 -4.06 -8.58
CA VAL A 74 -5.85 -3.96 -8.75
C VAL A 74 -5.22 -3.81 -7.39
N CYS A 75 -4.25 -4.66 -7.08
CA CYS A 75 -3.45 -4.55 -5.87
C CYS A 75 -2.06 -4.01 -6.20
N CYS A 76 -1.69 -2.90 -5.59
CA CYS A 76 -0.30 -2.48 -5.54
C CYS A 76 0.39 -3.16 -4.36
N LEU A 77 1.39 -4.01 -4.63
CA LEU A 77 2.27 -4.59 -3.61
C LEU A 77 3.66 -3.96 -3.72
N TYR A 78 4.20 -3.45 -2.63
CA TYR A 78 5.56 -2.93 -2.64
C TYR A 78 6.60 -4.07 -2.59
N ALA A 79 7.66 -3.93 -3.38
CA ALA A 79 8.78 -4.88 -3.43
C ALA A 79 9.61 -4.92 -2.12
N THR A 80 9.44 -3.92 -1.26
CA THR A 80 10.12 -3.75 0.03
C THR A 80 9.25 -4.16 1.21
N ALA A 81 8.21 -4.97 1.00
CA ALA A 81 7.32 -5.47 2.03
C ALA A 81 7.59 -6.96 2.36
N PRO A 82 8.74 -7.31 2.97
CA PRO A 82 9.11 -8.72 3.19
C PRO A 82 8.18 -9.45 4.18
N PHE A 83 7.38 -8.71 4.95
CA PHE A 83 6.42 -9.27 5.91
C PHE A 83 5.00 -9.38 5.36
N VAL A 84 4.79 -9.07 4.08
CA VAL A 84 3.48 -9.25 3.45
C VAL A 84 3.10 -10.73 3.49
N ASN A 85 1.88 -11.01 3.93
CA ASN A 85 1.37 -12.37 4.05
C ASN A 85 0.22 -12.59 3.06
N PRO A 86 0.18 -13.74 2.36
CA PRO A 86 -0.94 -14.11 1.49
C PRO A 86 -2.33 -13.93 2.13
N VAL A 87 -2.46 -14.26 3.42
CA VAL A 87 -3.74 -14.17 4.14
C VAL A 87 -4.22 -12.72 4.28
N ASP A 88 -3.30 -11.78 4.49
CA ASP A 88 -3.66 -10.36 4.62
C ASP A 88 -4.05 -9.77 3.25
N ILE A 89 -3.42 -10.22 2.16
CA ILE A 89 -3.81 -9.86 0.78
C ILE A 89 -5.24 -10.32 0.50
N VAL A 90 -5.56 -11.59 0.82
CA VAL A 90 -6.91 -12.15 0.68
C VAL A 90 -7.92 -11.35 1.51
N GLN A 91 -7.56 -10.97 2.73
CA GLN A 91 -8.42 -10.15 3.57
C GLN A 91 -8.66 -8.77 2.95
N GLY A 92 -7.64 -8.13 2.37
CA GLY A 92 -7.78 -6.86 1.67
C GLY A 92 -8.76 -6.92 0.50
N LEU A 93 -8.67 -7.96 -0.32
CA LEU A 93 -9.60 -8.18 -1.42
C LEU A 93 -11.03 -8.32 -0.90
N ARG A 94 -11.24 -9.17 0.12
CA ARG A 94 -12.56 -9.34 0.74
C ARG A 94 -13.14 -8.05 1.28
N GLN A 95 -12.31 -7.19 1.90
CA GLN A 95 -12.77 -5.90 2.41
C GLN A 95 -13.17 -4.95 1.27
N LEU A 96 -12.41 -4.94 0.18
CA LEU A 96 -12.76 -4.18 -1.02
C LEU A 96 -14.10 -4.65 -1.60
N GLU A 97 -14.32 -5.95 -1.71
CA GLU A 97 -15.55 -6.55 -2.29
C GLU A 97 -16.77 -6.43 -1.38
N ALA A 98 -16.59 -6.54 -0.07
CA ALA A 98 -17.68 -6.49 0.90
C ALA A 98 -18.20 -5.07 1.14
N SER A 99 -17.53 -4.04 0.61
CA SER A 99 -17.87 -2.64 0.80
C SER A 99 -17.92 -1.89 -0.53
N ASP A 100 -18.52 -0.69 -0.54
CA ASP A 100 -18.44 0.23 -1.69
C ASP A 100 -17.15 1.08 -1.59
N ALA A 101 -16.06 0.46 -1.14
CA ALA A 101 -14.79 1.14 -0.95
C ALA A 101 -14.04 1.31 -2.28
N ASP A 102 -13.40 2.45 -2.45
CA ASP A 102 -12.47 2.69 -3.54
C ASP A 102 -11.16 1.92 -3.35
N PHE A 103 -10.72 1.77 -2.09
CA PHE A 103 -9.47 1.09 -1.71
C PHE A 103 -9.60 0.23 -0.45
N ALA A 104 -8.72 -0.76 -0.30
CA ALA A 104 -8.49 -1.49 0.94
C ALA A 104 -6.99 -1.74 1.15
N PHE A 105 -6.42 -1.32 2.29
CA PHE A 105 -4.97 -1.37 2.49
C PHE A 105 -4.58 -1.71 3.92
N SER A 106 -3.32 -2.13 4.08
CA SER A 106 -2.76 -2.55 5.36
C SER A 106 -2.46 -1.36 6.28
N VAL A 107 -2.90 -1.43 7.54
CA VAL A 107 -2.57 -0.46 8.60
C VAL A 107 -2.10 -1.17 9.86
N THR A 108 -1.38 -0.47 10.73
CA THR A 108 -1.09 -0.96 12.08
C THR A 108 -1.24 0.16 13.11
N SER A 109 -1.53 -0.19 14.36
CA SER A 109 -1.74 0.82 15.39
C SER A 109 -0.41 1.39 15.89
N TYR A 110 -0.38 2.69 16.19
CA TYR A 110 0.76 3.31 16.84
C TYR A 110 1.03 2.68 18.21
N PRO A 111 2.31 2.52 18.62
CA PRO A 111 2.64 1.96 19.93
C PRO A 111 2.21 2.86 21.10
N PHE A 112 1.99 4.15 20.84
CA PHE A 112 1.57 5.13 21.81
C PHE A 112 0.65 6.19 21.17
N PRO A 113 -0.32 6.78 21.90
CA PRO A 113 -1.27 7.74 21.31
C PRO A 113 -0.58 8.96 20.68
N ILE A 114 -0.88 9.20 19.41
CA ILE A 114 -0.29 10.31 18.62
C ILE A 114 -0.67 11.69 19.16
N GLN A 115 -1.80 11.78 19.86
CA GLN A 115 -2.30 13.00 20.50
C GLN A 115 -1.33 13.50 21.58
N ARG A 116 -0.43 12.64 22.07
CA ARG A 116 0.63 13.01 23.03
C ARG A 116 1.96 13.38 22.37
N ALA A 117 2.03 13.42 21.04
CA ALA A 117 3.24 13.78 20.33
C ALA A 117 3.70 15.20 20.70
N VAL A 118 5.03 15.38 20.76
CA VAL A 118 5.68 16.67 21.03
C VAL A 118 6.56 17.10 19.87
N ARG A 119 6.66 18.40 19.66
CA ARG A 119 7.66 19.07 18.82
C ARG A 119 8.86 19.42 19.67
N VAL A 120 10.06 19.33 19.12
CA VAL A 120 11.28 19.85 19.71
C VAL A 120 11.77 21.00 18.84
N ASN A 121 11.94 22.18 19.41
CA ASN A 121 12.46 23.33 18.67
C ASN A 121 14.00 23.36 18.65
N GLU A 122 14.59 24.31 17.93
CA GLU A 122 16.05 24.49 17.80
C GLU A 122 16.77 24.68 19.15
N ALA A 123 16.07 25.20 20.16
CA ALA A 123 16.58 25.38 21.51
C ALA A 123 16.41 24.12 22.40
N GLY A 124 15.98 22.99 21.85
CA GLY A 124 15.74 21.75 22.58
C GLY A 124 14.55 21.82 23.55
N ARG A 125 13.61 22.75 23.35
CA ARG A 125 12.38 22.88 24.15
C ARG A 125 11.22 22.14 23.50
N VAL A 126 10.32 21.63 24.33
CA VAL A 126 9.19 20.80 23.89
C VAL A 126 7.86 21.54 23.93
N SER A 127 6.98 21.26 22.97
CA SER A 127 5.56 21.62 23.00
C SER A 127 4.72 20.51 22.40
N MET A 128 3.49 20.30 22.86
CA MET A 128 2.61 19.28 22.29
C MET A 128 2.09 19.70 20.90
N PHE A 129 1.87 18.71 20.03
CA PHE A 129 1.09 18.92 18.80
C PHE A 129 -0.39 19.20 19.10
N GLN A 130 -0.95 18.53 20.11
CA GLN A 130 -2.36 18.66 20.54
C GLN A 130 -2.43 18.94 22.06
N PRO A 131 -2.19 20.20 22.49
CA PRO A 131 -2.15 20.56 23.91
C PRO A 131 -3.47 20.32 24.67
N GLU A 132 -4.61 20.27 23.97
CA GLU A 132 -5.93 19.95 24.51
C GLU A 132 -6.00 18.57 25.20
N HIS A 133 -5.11 17.65 24.85
CA HIS A 133 -5.04 16.30 25.44
C HIS A 133 -4.05 16.18 26.61
N PHE A 134 -3.48 17.28 27.12
CA PHE A 134 -2.45 17.26 28.17
C PHE A 134 -2.88 16.49 29.43
N LEU A 135 -4.12 16.71 29.88
CA LEU A 135 -4.69 16.07 31.07
C LEU A 135 -5.41 14.74 30.77
N THR A 136 -5.56 14.37 29.50
CA THR A 136 -6.22 13.12 29.11
C THR A 136 -5.29 11.93 29.38
N ARG A 137 -5.80 10.90 30.04
CA ARG A 137 -5.03 9.67 30.30
C ARG A 137 -4.87 8.89 28.99
N SER A 138 -3.71 8.26 28.80
CA SER A 138 -3.38 7.62 27.52
C SER A 138 -4.35 6.50 27.11
N GLN A 139 -4.93 5.79 28.07
CA GLN A 139 -5.95 4.76 27.82
C GLN A 139 -7.33 5.31 27.45
N ASP A 140 -7.58 6.60 27.66
CA ASP A 140 -8.83 7.26 27.28
C ASP A 140 -8.72 7.96 25.91
N LEU A 141 -7.54 7.94 25.27
CA LEU A 141 -7.31 8.53 23.95
C LEU A 141 -7.73 7.56 22.85
N GLU A 142 -8.18 8.12 21.72
CA GLU A 142 -8.51 7.35 20.53
C GLU A 142 -7.28 6.60 19.99
N GLU A 143 -7.45 5.31 19.71
CA GLU A 143 -6.40 4.50 19.10
C GLU A 143 -6.15 4.98 17.66
N ALA A 144 -4.89 5.29 17.37
CA ALA A 144 -4.49 5.77 16.05
C ALA A 144 -3.75 4.68 15.27
N TYR A 145 -3.89 4.73 13.95
CA TYR A 145 -3.28 3.81 13.01
C TYR A 145 -2.39 4.57 12.02
N HIS A 146 -1.37 3.89 11.50
CA HIS A 146 -0.60 4.35 10.36
C HIS A 146 -0.62 3.31 9.26
N ASP A 147 -0.38 3.79 8.04
CA ASP A 147 -0.15 2.95 6.89
C ASP A 147 1.02 1.99 7.14
N ALA A 148 0.81 0.71 6.84
CA ALA A 148 1.83 -0.32 6.97
C ALA A 148 2.69 -0.47 5.70
N GLY A 149 2.32 0.18 4.60
CA GLY A 149 3.13 0.23 3.38
C GLY A 149 3.42 -1.15 2.79
N GLN A 150 2.47 -2.09 2.86
CA GLN A 150 2.64 -3.43 2.30
C GLN A 150 1.88 -3.60 0.99
N PHE A 151 0.57 -3.39 1.03
CA PHE A 151 -0.29 -3.53 -0.12
C PHE A 151 -1.49 -2.58 -0.08
N TYR A 152 -2.02 -2.28 -1.28
CA TYR A 152 -3.20 -1.45 -1.50
C TYR A 152 -4.04 -2.08 -2.60
N TRP A 153 -5.15 -2.68 -2.23
CA TRP A 153 -6.21 -2.98 -3.17
C TRP A 153 -6.95 -1.69 -3.54
N GLY A 154 -7.35 -1.59 -4.81
CA GLY A 154 -8.25 -0.55 -5.26
C GLY A 154 -8.98 -0.97 -6.53
N THR A 155 -10.11 -0.34 -6.79
CA THR A 155 -10.80 -0.50 -8.07
C THR A 155 -9.95 0.15 -9.17
N ALA A 156 -9.96 -0.41 -10.38
CA ALA A 156 -9.23 0.17 -11.50
C ALA A 156 -9.66 1.62 -11.76
N ALA A 157 -10.95 1.92 -11.62
CA ALA A 157 -11.48 3.28 -11.72
C ALA A 157 -10.88 4.21 -10.65
N ALA A 158 -10.77 3.78 -9.39
CA ALA A 158 -10.18 4.60 -8.34
C ALA A 158 -8.71 4.93 -8.58
N TRP A 159 -7.93 3.97 -9.11
CA TRP A 159 -6.54 4.19 -9.52
C TRP A 159 -6.42 5.16 -10.69
N LEU A 160 -7.22 4.96 -11.76
CA LEU A 160 -7.20 5.78 -12.97
C LEU A 160 -7.66 7.22 -12.71
N ASP A 161 -8.69 7.39 -11.88
CA ASP A 161 -9.21 8.70 -11.46
C ASP A 161 -8.31 9.41 -10.43
N ASN A 162 -7.23 8.75 -9.97
CA ASN A 162 -6.34 9.22 -8.93
C ASN A 162 -7.09 9.62 -7.64
N ARG A 163 -8.05 8.79 -7.21
CA ARG A 163 -8.83 9.04 -6.00
C ARG A 163 -7.94 8.96 -4.74
N PRO A 164 -8.24 9.73 -3.68
CA PRO A 164 -7.45 9.69 -2.45
C PRO A 164 -7.55 8.33 -1.73
N ILE A 165 -6.41 7.67 -1.54
CA ILE A 165 -6.27 6.43 -0.77
C ILE A 165 -6.64 6.64 0.70
N PHE A 166 -6.25 7.75 1.30
CA PHE A 166 -6.64 8.09 2.68
C PHE A 166 -7.95 8.87 2.68
N SER A 167 -9.05 8.15 2.67
CA SER A 167 -10.40 8.72 2.64
C SER A 167 -11.42 7.85 3.37
N THR A 168 -12.61 8.39 3.60
CA THR A 168 -13.75 7.65 4.18
C THR A 168 -14.28 6.55 3.25
N LYS A 169 -13.81 6.50 2.00
CA LYS A 169 -14.11 5.44 1.04
C LYS A 169 -13.06 4.33 1.01
N SER A 170 -12.24 4.20 2.05
CA SER A 170 -11.20 3.18 2.11
C SER A 170 -11.38 2.28 3.33
N ALA A 171 -11.13 0.99 3.14
CA ALA A 171 -11.17 -0.03 4.17
C ALA A 171 -9.77 -0.34 4.70
N ALA A 172 -9.69 -0.71 5.97
CA ALA A 172 -8.44 -1.02 6.64
C ALA A 172 -8.29 -2.53 6.88
N VAL A 173 -7.10 -3.06 6.58
CA VAL A 173 -6.65 -4.38 7.02
C VAL A 173 -5.68 -4.18 8.18
N ILE A 174 -6.13 -4.46 9.40
CA ILE A 174 -5.34 -4.22 10.60
C ILE A 174 -4.31 -5.33 10.79
N LEU A 175 -3.03 -4.96 10.76
CA LEU A 175 -1.90 -5.83 10.99
C LEU A 175 -1.36 -5.66 12.43
N PRO A 176 -0.89 -6.73 13.09
CA PRO A 176 -0.16 -6.63 14.33
C PRO A 176 1.19 -5.96 14.11
N ARG A 177 1.60 -5.13 15.08
CA ARG A 177 2.79 -4.25 14.99
C ARG A 177 4.09 -4.98 14.63
N HIS A 178 4.27 -6.21 15.08
CA HIS A 178 5.50 -6.98 14.81
C HIS A 178 5.64 -7.43 13.35
N ARG A 179 4.60 -7.25 12.52
CA ARG A 179 4.63 -7.55 11.07
C ARG A 179 4.85 -6.30 10.22
N VAL A 180 5.08 -5.13 10.83
CA VAL A 180 5.28 -3.85 10.12
C VAL A 180 6.63 -3.28 10.52
N GLN A 181 7.35 -2.69 9.55
CA GLN A 181 8.66 -2.07 9.76
C GLN A 181 8.56 -0.66 10.33
#